data_AF-A7GLT1-F1
#
_entry.id   AF-A7GLT1-F1
#
_cell.length_a   1.000
_cell.length_b   1.000
_cell.length_c   1.000
_cell.angle_alpha   90.00
_cell.angle_beta   90.00
_cell.angle_gamma   90.00
#
_symmetry.space_group_name_H-M   'P 1'
#
loop_
_entity.id
_entity.type
_entity.pdbx_description
1 polymer ?
#
loop_
_entity_poly.entity_id
_entity_poly.type
_entity_poly.pdbx_seq_one_letter_code
_entity_poly.pdbx_strand_id
1 'polypeptide(L)'
;MIYPIPWLSPDPFLELIDVSTKDRHLRFTVKSNRISANCPSCHSISSRRHSRYTRLIQDLPITDQTVILLILHKWFCDNSCCSIKVFTERYEWVAPNGRRTLRAEKVLRKIAFSTSCLAGEKVARAIHLPISHDA
;
A
#
# COMPACT_ATOMS: atom_id res chain seq x y z
N MET A 1 -4.56 20.72 19.90
CA MET A 1 -3.20 20.55 19.37
C MET A 1 -3.20 19.32 18.47
N ILE A 2 -3.13 19.50 17.15
CA ILE A 2 -2.98 18.39 16.21
C ILE A 2 -1.50 18.01 16.27
N TYR A 3 -1.16 16.95 17.02
CA TYR A 3 0.18 16.38 16.88
C TYR A 3 0.34 15.92 15.43
N PRO A 4 1.44 16.28 14.75
CA PRO A 4 1.67 15.77 13.40
C PRO A 4 1.71 14.25 13.50
N ILE A 5 0.81 13.60 12.76
CA ILE A 5 0.79 12.14 12.68
C ILE A 5 2.17 11.71 12.17
N PRO A 6 2.91 10.85 12.91
CA PRO A 6 4.28 10.45 12.56
C PRO A 6 4.30 9.41 11.44
N TRP A 7 3.54 9.64 10.36
CA TRP A 7 3.50 8.77 9.21
C TRP A 7 4.63 9.13 8.25
N LEU A 8 5.57 8.21 8.10
CA LEU A 8 6.59 8.28 7.05
C LEU A 8 6.02 7.65 5.79
N SER A 9 5.74 8.48 4.77
CA SER A 9 5.28 8.00 3.47
C SER A 9 6.28 6.99 2.87
N PRO A 10 5.82 5.85 2.32
CA PRO A 10 6.69 4.89 1.64
C PRO A 10 7.17 5.37 0.27
N ASP A 11 6.62 6.47 -0.26
CA ASP A 11 7.02 7.07 -1.55
C ASP A 11 6.83 8.59 -1.52
N PRO A 12 7.83 9.39 -1.94
CA PRO A 12 7.77 10.85 -1.91
C PRO A 12 6.68 11.46 -2.80
N PHE A 13 6.17 10.70 -3.77
CA PHE A 13 5.08 11.13 -4.65
C PHE A 13 3.69 10.81 -4.08
N LEU A 14 3.59 10.25 -2.86
CA LEU A 14 2.31 10.06 -2.18
C LEU A 14 1.99 11.24 -1.29
N GLU A 15 0.87 11.87 -1.59
CA GLU A 15 0.27 12.93 -0.81
C GLU A 15 -0.82 12.34 0.09
N LEU A 16 -0.78 12.66 1.38
CA LEU A 16 -1.85 12.32 2.32
C LEU A 16 -2.99 13.31 2.15
N ILE A 17 -4.15 12.81 1.72
CA ILE A 17 -5.33 13.64 1.43
C ILE A 17 -6.27 13.70 2.63
N ASP A 18 -6.45 12.57 3.31
CA ASP A 18 -7.38 12.47 4.44
C ASP A 18 -6.92 11.38 5.41
N VAL A 19 -7.24 11.58 6.68
CA VAL A 19 -7.08 10.59 7.74
C VAL A 19 -8.42 10.42 8.43
N SER A 20 -8.94 9.20 8.40
CA SER A 20 -10.15 8.82 9.13
C SER A 20 -9.88 7.61 10.01
N THR A 21 -10.62 7.49 11.10
CA THR A 21 -10.58 6.28 11.95
C THR A 21 -11.78 5.42 11.61
N LYS A 22 -11.55 4.14 11.29
CA LYS A 22 -12.62 3.17 11.04
C LYS A 22 -12.26 1.82 11.66
N ASP A 23 -13.17 1.24 12.43
CA ASP A 23 -13.03 -0.09 13.04
C ASP A 23 -11.72 -0.25 13.85
N ARG A 24 -11.32 0.81 14.59
CA ARG A 24 -10.04 0.90 15.33
C ARG A 24 -8.77 0.84 14.47
N HIS A 25 -8.90 1.13 13.18
CA HIS A 25 -7.79 1.30 12.27
C HIS A 25 -7.73 2.75 11.77
N LEU A 26 -6.52 3.25 11.65
CA LEU A 26 -6.23 4.50 10.98
C LEU A 26 -6.27 4.28 9.48
N ARG A 27 -7.15 5.00 8.80
CA ARG A 27 -7.34 4.94 7.35
C ARG A 27 -6.78 6.18 6.71
N PHE A 28 -5.76 5.97 5.88
CA PHE A 28 -5.01 7.02 5.23
C PHE A 28 -5.39 7.03 3.75
N THR A 29 -6.13 8.04 3.33
CA THR A 29 -6.41 8.24 1.91
C THR A 29 -5.23 8.94 1.29
N VAL A 30 -4.50 8.25 0.43
CA VAL A 30 -3.29 8.79 -0.21
C VAL A 30 -3.50 8.89 -1.71
N LYS A 31 -2.86 9.88 -2.33
CA LYS A 31 -2.92 10.13 -3.76
C LYS A 31 -1.50 10.20 -4.31
N SER A 32 -1.25 9.45 -5.39
CA SER A 32 -0.03 9.65 -6.17
C SER A 32 -0.14 10.94 -6.98
N ASN A 33 0.85 11.83 -6.84
CA ASN A 33 0.97 13.06 -7.62
C ASN A 33 1.74 12.84 -8.93
N ARG A 34 2.20 11.60 -9.22
CA ARG A 34 2.87 11.27 -10.48
C ARG A 34 1.99 11.63 -11.69
N ILE A 35 2.62 12.21 -12.71
CA ILE A 35 1.96 12.65 -13.94
C ILE A 35 2.03 11.60 -15.06
N SER A 36 2.84 10.55 -14.85
CA SER A 36 2.97 9.41 -15.76
C SER A 36 3.34 8.15 -14.99
N ALA A 37 3.16 7.01 -15.64
CA ALA A 37 3.58 5.70 -15.15
C ALA A 37 4.03 4.81 -16.30
N ASN A 38 4.96 3.89 -16.03
CA ASN A 38 5.40 2.90 -17.02
C ASN A 38 4.38 1.74 -17.07
N CYS A 39 3.98 1.37 -18.29
CA CYS A 39 3.17 0.17 -18.49
C CYS A 39 3.96 -1.07 -18.02
N PRO A 40 3.41 -1.94 -17.15
CA PRO A 40 4.14 -3.11 -16.67
C PRO A 40 4.33 -4.19 -17.75
N SER A 41 3.65 -4.09 -18.90
CA SER A 41 3.74 -5.08 -19.98
C SER A 41 4.70 -4.65 -21.08
N CYS A 42 4.61 -3.41 -21.57
CA CYS A 42 5.45 -2.91 -22.67
C CYS A 42 6.49 -1.87 -22.24
N HIS A 43 6.52 -1.49 -20.97
CA HIS A 43 7.42 -0.50 -20.36
C HIS A 43 7.32 0.94 -20.90
N SER A 44 6.49 1.19 -21.90
CA SER A 44 6.22 2.53 -22.42
C SER A 44 5.64 3.43 -21.33
N ILE A 45 6.14 4.66 -21.26
CA ILE A 45 5.62 5.71 -20.39
C ILE A 45 4.23 6.08 -20.89
N SER A 46 3.26 6.13 -19.98
CA SER A 46 1.91 6.60 -20.27
C SER A 46 1.53 7.73 -19.33
N SER A 47 0.87 8.77 -19.87
CA SER A 47 0.48 9.99 -19.14
C SER A 47 -1.02 10.21 -19.09
N ARG A 48 -1.81 9.38 -19.80
CA ARG A 48 -3.27 9.44 -19.75
C ARG A 48 -3.80 8.68 -18.55
N ARG A 49 -4.28 9.42 -17.54
CA ARG A 49 -5.01 8.87 -16.39
C ARG A 49 -6.35 8.27 -16.84
N HIS A 50 -6.68 7.10 -16.30
CA HIS A 50 -8.00 6.49 -16.41
C HIS A 50 -8.78 6.71 -15.10
N SER A 51 -9.54 5.72 -14.64
CA SER A 51 -10.27 5.74 -13.39
C SER A 51 -9.37 5.53 -12.17
N ARG A 52 -9.88 5.95 -11.01
CA ARG A 52 -9.29 5.60 -9.71
C ARG A 52 -9.62 4.15 -9.39
N TYR A 53 -8.67 3.44 -8.80
CA TYR A 53 -8.89 2.10 -8.27
C TYR A 53 -8.44 2.10 -6.82
N THR A 54 -9.30 1.69 -5.90
CA THR A 54 -8.95 1.73 -4.48
C THR A 54 -8.44 0.37 -4.05
N ARG A 55 -7.15 0.27 -3.68
CA ARG A 55 -6.61 -0.84 -2.89
C ARG A 55 -6.47 -0.42 -1.44
N LEU A 56 -6.77 -1.36 -0.56
CA LEU A 56 -6.49 -1.30 0.87
C LEU A 56 -5.15 -1.99 1.10
N ILE A 57 -4.14 -1.23 1.51
CA ILE A 57 -2.80 -1.75 1.80
C ILE A 57 -2.49 -1.52 3.27
N GLN A 58 -2.23 -2.58 4.02
CA GLN A 58 -1.78 -2.47 5.40
C GLN A 58 -0.34 -1.97 5.44
N ASP A 59 -0.09 -0.97 6.26
CA ASP A 59 1.22 -0.39 6.47
C ASP A 59 1.69 -0.61 7.91
N LEU A 60 2.88 -0.12 8.25
CA LEU A 60 3.34 -0.14 9.63
C LEU A 60 2.34 0.59 10.53
N PRO A 61 2.09 0.07 11.74
CA PRO A 61 1.24 0.73 12.71
C PRO A 61 1.81 2.10 13.08
N ILE A 62 0.91 3.00 13.43
CA ILE A 62 1.25 4.26 14.08
C ILE A 62 0.70 4.14 15.49
N THR A 63 1.59 4.30 16.48
CA THR A 63 1.30 4.05 17.89
C THR A 63 0.71 2.65 18.10
N ASP A 64 -0.53 2.61 18.55
CA ASP A 64 -1.36 1.46 18.91
C ASP A 64 -2.45 1.17 17.86
N GLN A 65 -2.29 1.70 16.65
CA GLN A 65 -3.31 1.61 15.60
C GLN A 65 -2.73 1.06 14.30
N THR A 66 -3.43 0.08 13.74
CA THR A 66 -3.15 -0.42 12.39
C THR A 66 -3.42 0.68 11.38
N VAL A 67 -2.50 0.85 10.42
CA VAL A 67 -2.64 1.81 9.33
C VAL A 67 -3.03 1.08 8.05
N ILE A 68 -4.09 1.56 7.40
CA ILE A 68 -4.54 1.10 6.08
C ILE A 68 -4.46 2.26 5.10
N LEU A 69 -3.62 2.13 4.08
CA LEU A 69 -3.53 3.05 2.96
C LEU A 69 -4.62 2.73 1.93
N LEU A 70 -5.37 3.75 1.52
CA LEU A 70 -6.24 3.70 0.34
C LEU A 70 -5.50 4.35 -0.81
N ILE A 71 -5.13 3.56 -1.81
CA ILE A 71 -4.33 4.03 -2.93
C ILE A 71 -4.71 3.34 -4.23
N LEU A 72 -4.40 4.02 -5.34
CA LEU A 72 -4.09 3.56 -6.69
C LEU A 72 -4.88 4.32 -7.77
N HIS A 73 -4.19 4.57 -8.88
CA HIS A 73 -4.78 5.05 -10.12
C HIS A 73 -4.57 4.01 -11.21
N LYS A 74 -5.52 3.97 -12.14
CA LYS A 74 -5.33 3.28 -13.41
C LYS A 74 -4.85 4.30 -14.46
N TRP A 75 -4.01 3.82 -15.35
CA TRP A 75 -3.48 4.54 -16.50
C TRP A 75 -3.94 3.82 -17.76
N PHE A 76 -4.24 4.56 -18.82
CA PHE A 76 -4.30 3.98 -20.15
C PHE A 76 -2.87 3.74 -20.63
N CYS A 77 -2.63 2.63 -21.33
CA CYS A 77 -1.36 2.47 -22.05
C CYS A 77 -1.40 3.32 -23.32
N ASP A 78 -0.37 4.14 -23.52
CA ASP A 78 -0.24 5.00 -24.70
C ASP A 78 0.41 4.29 -25.90
N ASN A 79 0.92 3.08 -25.70
CA ASN A 79 1.44 2.25 -26.78
C ASN A 79 0.28 1.50 -27.48
N SER A 80 -0.02 1.90 -28.71
CA SER A 80 -1.10 1.31 -29.54
C SER A 80 -0.91 -0.18 -29.80
N CYS A 81 0.35 -0.64 -29.93
CA CYS A 81 0.70 -2.03 -30.17
C CYS A 81 0.67 -2.91 -28.89
N CYS A 82 0.50 -2.31 -27.71
CA CYS A 82 0.43 -3.07 -26.46
C CYS A 82 -0.91 -3.81 -26.33
N SER A 83 -0.86 -5.07 -25.91
CA SER A 83 -2.06 -5.88 -25.61
C SER A 83 -2.79 -5.37 -24.37
N ILE A 84 -2.07 -4.77 -23.41
CA ILE A 84 -2.64 -4.16 -22.21
C ILE A 84 -3.05 -2.72 -22.51
N LYS A 85 -4.36 -2.44 -22.48
CA LYS A 85 -4.91 -1.09 -22.71
C LYS A 85 -5.03 -0.23 -21.46
N VAL A 86 -5.22 -0.86 -20.30
CA VAL A 86 -5.31 -0.18 -19.00
C VAL A 86 -4.47 -0.95 -17.99
N PHE A 87 -3.68 -0.24 -17.20
CA PHE A 87 -2.88 -0.84 -16.14
C PHE A 87 -2.98 -0.04 -14.85
N THR A 88 -2.75 -0.71 -13.73
CA THR A 88 -2.66 -0.06 -12.42
C THR A 88 -1.23 0.41 -12.19
N GLU A 89 -1.07 1.61 -11.65
CA GLU A 89 0.23 2.16 -11.27
C GLU A 89 1.02 1.16 -10.40
N ARG A 90 2.31 0.97 -10.74
CA ARG A 90 3.23 0.11 -10.00
C ARG A 90 4.06 0.97 -9.04
N TYR A 91 4.32 0.43 -7.86
CA TYR A 91 5.11 1.08 -6.83
C TYR A 91 6.17 0.10 -6.32
N GLU A 92 7.33 0.63 -5.98
CA GLU A 92 8.44 -0.19 -5.44
C GLU A 92 8.20 -0.64 -3.99
N TRP A 93 7.29 0.01 -3.27
CA TRP A 93 7.04 -0.27 -1.85
C TRP A 93 5.86 -1.22 -1.59
N VAL A 94 5.16 -1.68 -2.64
CA VAL A 94 4.10 -2.69 -2.51
C VAL A 94 4.12 -3.63 -3.71
N ALA A 95 4.04 -4.93 -3.46
CA ALA A 95 3.98 -5.92 -4.54
C ALA A 95 2.73 -5.70 -5.43
N PRO A 96 2.78 -6.07 -6.73
CA PRO A 96 1.68 -5.92 -7.69
C PRO A 96 0.29 -6.29 -7.15
N ASN A 97 0.20 -7.41 -6.42
CA ASN A 97 -1.02 -7.93 -5.79
C ASN A 97 -0.89 -7.99 -4.25
N GLY A 98 0.14 -7.38 -3.68
CA GLY A 98 0.40 -7.39 -2.24
C GLY A 98 -0.70 -6.68 -1.45
N ARG A 99 -1.01 -7.15 -0.25
CA ARG A 99 -1.98 -6.50 0.64
C ARG A 99 -1.32 -5.66 1.72
N ARG A 100 0.01 -5.63 1.75
CA ARG A 100 0.81 -4.90 2.73
C ARG A 100 2.00 -4.21 2.06
N THR A 101 2.49 -3.14 2.68
CA THR A 101 3.75 -2.52 2.26
C THR A 101 4.91 -3.49 2.48
N LEU A 102 5.97 -3.40 1.65
CA LEU A 102 7.14 -4.28 1.79
C LEU A 102 7.83 -4.11 3.15
N ARG A 103 7.74 -2.93 3.77
CA ARG A 103 8.24 -2.69 5.12
C ARG A 103 7.44 -3.41 6.19
N ALA A 104 6.11 -3.50 6.04
CA ALA A 104 5.26 -4.31 6.91
C ALA A 104 5.53 -5.81 6.74
N GLU A 105 5.60 -6.29 5.49
CA GLU A 105 5.97 -7.69 5.18
C GLU A 105 7.34 -8.05 5.79
N LYS A 106 8.31 -7.14 5.76
CA LYS A 106 9.63 -7.36 6.37
C LYS A 106 9.56 -7.59 7.88
N VAL A 107 8.68 -6.88 8.59
CA VAL A 107 8.47 -7.07 10.04
C VAL A 107 7.81 -8.41 10.31
N LEU A 108 6.72 -8.72 9.60
CA LEU A 108 6.01 -9.99 9.73
C LEU A 108 6.90 -11.19 9.45
N ARG A 109 7.73 -11.10 8.41
CA ARG A 109 8.69 -12.14 8.06
C ARG A 109 9.71 -12.39 9.18
N LYS A 110 10.21 -11.35 9.85
CA LYS A 110 11.10 -11.52 11.01
C LYS A 110 10.39 -12.26 12.15
N ILE A 111 9.15 -11.89 12.44
CA ILE A 111 8.33 -12.58 13.46
C ILE A 111 8.16 -14.05 13.09
N ALA A 112 7.79 -14.34 11.84
CA ALA A 112 7.56 -15.70 11.35
C ALA A 112 8.80 -16.59 11.45
N PHE A 113 10.00 -16.06 11.18
CA PHE A 113 11.25 -16.82 11.31
C PHE A 113 11.74 -17.01 12.76
N SER A 114 11.23 -16.23 13.70
CA SER A 114 11.66 -16.26 15.11
C SER A 114 10.64 -16.90 16.04
N THR A 115 9.46 -17.28 15.55
CA THR A 115 8.35 -17.78 16.37
C THR A 115 7.61 -18.91 15.66
N SER A 116 6.80 -19.68 16.41
CA SER A 116 5.82 -20.59 15.80
C SER A 116 4.65 -19.81 15.19
N CYS A 117 3.87 -20.42 14.31
CA CYS A 117 2.73 -19.75 13.66
C CYS A 117 1.74 -19.12 14.67
N LEU A 118 1.37 -19.86 15.72
CA LEU A 118 0.46 -19.38 16.77
C LEU A 118 1.05 -18.22 17.58
N ALA A 119 2.35 -18.28 17.89
CA ALA A 119 3.02 -17.20 18.61
C ALA A 119 3.18 -15.97 17.71
N GLY A 120 3.56 -16.17 16.44
CA GLY A 120 3.73 -15.10 15.47
C GLY A 120 2.45 -14.34 15.19
N GLU A 121 1.31 -15.03 15.10
CA GLU A 121 0.00 -14.40 14.98
C GLU A 121 -0.32 -13.50 16.20
N LYS A 122 -0.13 -14.02 17.42
CA LYS A 122 -0.35 -13.25 18.66
C LYS A 122 0.55 -12.01 18.73
N VAL A 123 1.82 -12.17 18.39
CA VAL A 123 2.79 -11.06 18.36
C VAL A 123 2.37 -10.03 17.30
N ALA A 124 2.03 -10.45 16.09
CA ALA A 124 1.57 -9.57 15.01
C ALA A 124 0.33 -8.75 15.42
N ARG A 125 -0.65 -9.38 16.07
CA ARG A 125 -1.81 -8.68 16.65
C ARG A 125 -1.40 -7.69 17.75
N ALA A 126 -0.50 -8.10 18.66
CA ALA A 126 -0.06 -7.26 19.77
C ALA A 126 0.73 -6.02 19.32
N ILE A 127 1.41 -6.09 18.18
CA ILE A 127 2.07 -4.93 17.56
C ILE A 127 1.18 -4.19 16.56
N HIS A 128 -0.13 -4.43 16.55
CA HIS A 128 -1.09 -3.76 15.66
C HIS A 128 -0.83 -3.94 14.16
N LEU A 129 -0.17 -5.03 13.78
CA LEU A 129 0.04 -5.46 12.40
C LEU A 129 -0.63 -6.82 12.17
N PRO A 130 -1.96 -6.94 12.35
CA PRO A 130 -2.63 -8.23 12.31
C PRO A 130 -2.50 -8.89 10.95
N ILE A 131 -2.23 -10.19 10.97
CA ILE A 131 -2.31 -11.09 9.82
C ILE A 131 -3.60 -11.89 9.90
N SER A 132 -4.25 -12.12 8.76
CA SER A 132 -5.29 -13.14 8.68
C SER A 132 -4.65 -14.52 8.77
N HIS A 133 -5.38 -15.50 9.32
CA HIS A 133 -4.94 -16.89 9.41
C HIS A 133 -4.52 -17.48 8.04
N ASP A 134 -5.06 -16.95 6.93
CA ASP A 134 -4.83 -17.45 5.56
C ASP A 134 -3.74 -16.69 4.79
N ALA A 135 -2.85 -15.98 5.49
CA ALA A 135 -1.82 -15.11 4.90
C ALA A 135 -0.52 -15.83 4.55
#